data_AF-A0A7T1Y7J2-F1
#
_entry.id   AF-A0A7T1Y7J2-F1
#
_cell.length_a   1.000
_cell.length_b   1.000
_cell.length_c   1.000
_cell.angle_alpha   90.00
_cell.angle_beta   90.00
_cell.angle_gamma   90.00
#
_symmetry.space_group_name_H-M   'P 1'
#
loop_
_entity.id
_entity.type
_entity.pdbx_description
1 polymer ?
#
loop_
_entity_poly.entity_id
_entity_poly.type
_entity_poly.pdbx_seq_one_letter_code
_entity_poly.pdbx_strand_id
1 'polypeptide(L)'
;MPLALAEWEALRGYMEYEINSLDEIQTPLAIREEGDPPWEGAHTIRNAHRRLHRRRRNGEVGWFYTLGWYLYHLLTFWTLPGYLAELETWLLRRSGTKSLPPEMVEWSKPLPKEQWAKPSEELVRLSEEVRRIRQRDPQRSIEKVFAEAYRRQGVEA
;
A
#
# COMPACT_ATOMS: atom_id res chain seq x y z
N MET A 1 0.33 18.83 -4.55
CA MET A 1 0.33 19.02 -3.09
C MET A 1 -0.47 17.99 -2.30
N PRO A 2 -1.64 17.43 -2.72
CA PRO A 2 -2.36 16.45 -1.89
C PRO A 2 -1.61 15.12 -1.73
N LEU A 3 -0.78 14.73 -2.70
CA LEU A 3 -0.02 13.48 -2.67
C LEU A 3 1.03 13.45 -1.54
N ALA A 4 1.75 14.56 -1.32
CA ALA A 4 2.79 14.64 -0.30
C ALA A 4 2.20 14.66 1.12
N LEU A 5 1.03 15.26 1.31
CA LEU A 5 0.32 15.23 2.59
C LEU A 5 -0.15 13.80 2.92
N ALA A 6 -0.65 13.08 1.92
CA ALA A 6 -1.07 11.69 2.06
C ALA A 6 0.09 10.75 2.43
N GLU A 7 1.31 10.97 1.90
CA GLU A 7 2.50 10.17 2.24
C GLU A 7 2.93 10.34 3.71
N TRP A 8 2.91 11.58 4.23
CA TRP A 8 3.26 11.85 5.64
C TRP A 8 2.16 11.40 6.61
N GLU A 9 0.89 11.52 6.22
CA GLU A 9 -0.24 10.98 6.98
C GLU A 9 -0.22 9.44 7.00
N ALA A 10 0.18 8.80 5.91
CA ALA A 10 0.40 7.36 5.86
C ALA A 10 1.49 6.91 6.83
N LEU A 11 2.64 7.59 6.85
CA LEU A 11 3.75 7.30 7.76
C LEU A 11 3.33 7.49 9.22
N ARG A 12 2.62 8.58 9.53
CA ARG A 12 2.07 8.83 10.87
C ARG A 12 1.04 7.76 11.25
N GLY A 13 0.17 7.40 10.32
CA GLY A 13 -0.78 6.31 10.42
C GLY A 13 -0.14 4.99 10.84
N TYR A 14 0.96 4.62 10.17
CA TYR A 14 1.75 3.44 10.47
C TYR A 14 2.39 3.49 11.87
N MET A 15 3.02 4.61 12.23
CA MET A 15 3.72 4.75 13.52
C MET A 15 2.78 4.85 14.73
N GLU A 16 1.60 5.47 14.59
CA GLU A 16 0.75 5.84 15.72
C GLU A 16 -0.49 4.93 15.90
N TYR A 17 -1.04 4.35 14.82
CA TYR A 17 -2.38 3.75 14.85
C TYR A 17 -2.45 2.30 14.39
N GLU A 18 -1.33 1.57 14.33
CA GLU A 18 -1.29 0.17 13.90
C GLU A 18 -1.97 -0.04 12.54
N ILE A 19 -1.70 0.84 11.57
CA ILE A 19 -2.03 0.55 10.18
C ILE A 19 -1.03 -0.51 9.72
N ASN A 20 -1.40 -1.76 9.91
CA ASN A 20 -0.49 -2.89 9.76
C ASN A 20 -0.37 -3.37 8.31
N SER A 21 -1.11 -2.75 7.38
CA SER A 21 -1.10 -3.14 5.98
C SER A 21 -0.92 -1.94 5.05
N LEU A 22 0.01 -2.09 4.11
CA LEU A 22 0.20 -1.14 3.00
C LEU A 22 -1.08 -1.01 2.15
N ASP A 23 -1.92 -2.05 2.18
CA ASP A 23 -3.19 -2.15 1.46
C ASP A 23 -4.24 -1.17 1.96
N GLU A 24 -4.24 -0.86 3.27
CA GLU A 24 -5.09 0.17 3.90
C GLU A 24 -4.71 1.60 3.46
N ILE A 25 -3.50 1.79 2.93
CA ILE A 25 -2.93 3.11 2.62
C ILE A 25 -2.98 3.41 1.12
N GLN A 26 -2.67 2.43 0.26
CA GLN A 26 -2.42 2.66 -1.17
C GLN A 26 -3.66 2.53 -2.07
N THR A 27 -4.87 2.49 -1.51
CA THR A 27 -6.08 2.06 -2.21
C THR A 27 -6.76 3.04 -3.22
N PRO A 28 -6.32 4.27 -3.56
CA PRO A 28 -7.11 5.07 -4.52
C PRO A 28 -6.87 4.75 -6.01
N LEU A 29 -5.84 3.97 -6.38
CA LEU A 29 -5.47 3.74 -7.79
C LEU A 29 -5.39 2.23 -8.13
N ALA A 30 -6.43 1.49 -7.76
CA ALA A 30 -6.50 0.02 -7.77
C ALA A 30 -6.16 -0.67 -9.13
N ILE A 31 -4.87 -0.91 -9.34
CA ILE A 31 -4.35 -1.97 -10.22
C ILE A 31 -4.50 -3.35 -9.54
N ARG A 32 -4.59 -3.36 -8.20
CA ARG A 32 -4.62 -4.52 -7.32
C ARG A 32 -6.06 -4.97 -6.99
N GLU A 33 -6.30 -6.28 -6.99
CA GLU A 33 -7.57 -6.89 -6.56
C GLU A 33 -7.51 -7.24 -5.06
N GLU A 34 -8.68 -7.29 -4.40
CA GLU A 34 -8.79 -7.65 -2.99
C GLU A 34 -8.17 -9.04 -2.73
N GLY A 35 -7.16 -9.11 -1.84
CA GLY A 35 -6.43 -10.34 -1.51
C GLY A 35 -5.14 -10.59 -2.29
N ASP A 36 -4.75 -9.74 -3.23
CA ASP A 36 -3.42 -9.80 -3.86
C ASP A 36 -2.31 -9.45 -2.86
N PRO A 37 -1.06 -9.93 -3.02
CA PRO A 37 0.08 -9.54 -2.18
C PRO A 37 0.57 -8.09 -2.43
N PRO A 38 1.31 -7.47 -1.48
CA PRO A 38 1.64 -6.03 -1.51
C PRO A 38 2.74 -5.59 -2.46
N TRP A 39 3.34 -6.51 -3.19
CA TRP A 39 4.30 -6.21 -4.24
C TRP A 39 3.64 -6.44 -5.60
N GLU A 40 4.12 -5.77 -6.66
CA GLU A 40 3.70 -6.11 -8.02
C GLU A 40 4.40 -7.40 -8.49
N GLY A 41 3.68 -8.28 -9.18
CA GLY A 41 4.20 -9.58 -9.63
C GLY A 41 3.33 -10.22 -10.71
N ALA A 42 3.49 -11.51 -11.01
CA ALA A 42 2.71 -12.19 -12.04
C ALA A 42 1.21 -12.24 -11.75
N HIS A 43 0.79 -12.05 -10.50
CA HIS A 43 -0.63 -11.87 -10.16
C HIS A 43 -1.24 -10.62 -10.82
N THR A 44 -0.52 -9.50 -10.97
CA THR A 44 -1.03 -8.30 -11.66
C THR A 44 -1.28 -8.59 -13.14
N ILE A 45 -0.39 -9.37 -13.78
CA ILE A 45 -0.53 -9.85 -15.15
C ILE A 45 -1.76 -10.77 -15.27
N ARG A 46 -1.93 -11.71 -14.34
CA ARG A 46 -3.09 -12.60 -14.29
C ARG A 46 -4.39 -11.81 -14.12
N ASN A 47 -4.39 -10.76 -13.30
CA ASN A 47 -5.56 -9.91 -13.08
C ASN A 47 -5.87 -9.06 -14.31
N ALA A 48 -4.86 -8.55 -15.01
CA ALA A 48 -5.03 -7.87 -16.30
C ALA A 48 -5.66 -8.80 -17.35
N HIS A 49 -5.20 -10.06 -17.44
CA HIS A 49 -5.79 -11.07 -18.33
C HIS A 49 -7.24 -11.37 -17.94
N ARG A 50 -7.54 -11.61 -16.65
CA ARG A 50 -8.91 -11.85 -16.17
C ARG A 50 -9.82 -10.68 -16.50
N ARG A 51 -9.34 -9.44 -16.31
CA ARG A 51 -10.09 -8.22 -16.61
C ARG A 51 -10.40 -8.12 -18.10
N LEU A 52 -9.42 -8.35 -18.98
CA LEU A 52 -9.64 -8.36 -20.43
C LEU A 52 -10.67 -9.42 -20.84
N HIS A 53 -10.54 -10.65 -20.34
CA HIS A 53 -11.48 -11.72 -20.66
C HIS A 53 -12.87 -11.49 -20.05
N ARG A 54 -12.97 -10.85 -18.88
CA ARG A 54 -14.25 -10.40 -18.30
C ARG A 54 -14.92 -9.37 -19.21
N ARG A 55 -14.19 -8.33 -19.62
CA ARG A 55 -14.69 -7.30 -20.53
C ARG A 55 -15.13 -7.89 -21.87
N ARG A 56 -14.38 -8.88 -22.40
CA ARG A 56 -14.77 -9.61 -23.62
C ARG A 56 -16.05 -10.44 -23.42
N ARG A 57 -16.18 -11.15 -22.30
CA ARG A 57 -17.41 -11.92 -21.97
C ARG A 57 -18.62 -11.04 -21.79
N ASN A 58 -18.43 -9.84 -21.22
CA ASN A 58 -19.47 -8.84 -21.05
C ASN A 58 -19.83 -8.09 -22.35
N GLY A 59 -19.11 -8.33 -23.46
CA GLY A 59 -19.32 -7.63 -24.72
C GLY A 59 -18.81 -6.18 -24.75
N GLU A 60 -18.09 -5.72 -23.73
CA GLU A 60 -17.53 -4.37 -23.64
C GLU A 60 -16.37 -4.15 -24.63
N VAL A 61 -15.68 -5.22 -25.01
CA VAL A 61 -14.54 -5.17 -25.94
C VAL A 61 -14.63 -6.28 -26.98
N GLY A 62 -14.37 -5.93 -28.24
CA GLY A 62 -14.38 -6.85 -29.37
C GLY A 62 -13.12 -7.73 -29.47
N TRP A 63 -13.16 -8.68 -30.40
CA TRP A 63 -12.03 -9.57 -30.70
C TRP A 63 -10.78 -8.80 -31.14
N PHE A 64 -10.91 -7.80 -32.01
CA PHE A 64 -9.78 -6.99 -32.48
C PHE A 64 -9.09 -6.21 -31.36
N TYR A 65 -9.86 -5.68 -30.40
CA TYR A 65 -9.28 -5.03 -29.22
C TYR A 65 -8.48 -6.03 -28.38
N THR A 66 -9.03 -7.23 -28.16
CA THR A 66 -8.34 -8.30 -27.42
C THR A 66 -7.04 -8.70 -28.12
N LEU A 67 -7.07 -8.87 -29.45
CA LEU A 67 -5.90 -9.20 -30.25
C LEU A 67 -4.84 -8.08 -30.21
N GLY A 68 -5.25 -6.83 -30.44
CA GLY A 68 -4.36 -5.67 -30.37
C GLY A 68 -3.74 -5.50 -28.99
N TRP A 69 -4.52 -5.77 -27.93
CA TRP A 69 -4.02 -5.79 -26.56
C TRP A 69 -2.88 -6.80 -26.41
N TYR A 70 -3.04 -8.05 -26.86
CA TYR A 70 -1.95 -9.04 -26.79
C TYR A 70 -0.74 -8.67 -27.65
N LEU A 71 -0.95 -8.16 -28.87
CA LEU A 71 0.14 -7.76 -29.76
C LEU A 71 0.95 -6.59 -29.17
N TYR A 72 0.28 -5.57 -28.66
CA TYR A 72 0.92 -4.44 -28.01
C TYR A 72 1.76 -4.88 -26.82
N HIS A 73 1.20 -5.72 -25.96
CA HIS A 73 1.88 -6.22 -24.75
C HIS A 73 3.00 -7.24 -25.04
N LEU A 74 2.90 -7.96 -26.17
CA LEU A 74 4.00 -8.78 -26.68
C LEU A 74 5.16 -7.90 -27.15
N LEU A 75 4.88 -6.85 -27.92
CA LEU A 75 5.89 -5.93 -28.45
C LEU A 75 6.57 -5.10 -27.35
N THR A 76 5.82 -4.70 -26.32
CA THR A 76 6.37 -3.94 -25.19
C THR A 76 7.01 -4.82 -24.13
N PHE A 77 6.94 -6.15 -24.27
CA PHE A 77 7.46 -7.13 -23.31
C PHE A 77 7.07 -6.84 -21.86
N TRP A 78 5.92 -6.19 -21.64
CA TRP A 78 5.54 -5.67 -20.33
C TRP A 78 5.32 -6.76 -19.27
N THR A 79 5.21 -8.03 -19.70
CA THR A 79 5.09 -9.18 -18.80
C THR A 79 6.41 -9.60 -18.17
N LEU A 80 7.55 -9.27 -18.82
CA LEU A 80 8.88 -9.69 -18.36
C LEU A 80 9.24 -9.12 -16.97
N PRO A 81 9.03 -7.82 -16.67
CA PRO A 81 9.34 -7.28 -15.35
C PRO A 81 8.62 -8.00 -14.21
N GLY A 82 7.33 -8.35 -14.38
CA GLY A 82 6.56 -9.05 -13.36
C GLY A 82 7.05 -10.48 -13.09
N TYR A 83 7.44 -11.22 -14.13
CA TYR A 83 8.03 -12.55 -13.96
C TYR A 83 9.45 -12.50 -13.39
N LEU A 84 10.24 -11.47 -13.75
CA LEU A 84 11.57 -11.25 -13.17
C LEU A 84 11.47 -10.93 -11.67
N ALA A 85 10.52 -10.09 -11.26
CA ALA A 85 10.29 -9.78 -9.84
C ALA A 85 9.90 -11.03 -9.03
N GLU A 86 9.03 -11.90 -9.57
CA GLU A 86 8.71 -13.17 -8.91
C GLU A 86 9.89 -14.14 -8.86
N LEU A 87 10.68 -14.21 -9.93
CA LEU A 87 11.90 -15.01 -9.97
C LEU A 87 12.91 -14.51 -8.95
N GLU A 88 13.16 -13.20 -8.87
CA GLU A 88 14.04 -12.59 -7.88
C GLU A 88 13.54 -12.89 -6.47
N THR A 89 12.25 -12.68 -6.20
CA THR A 89 11.65 -12.99 -4.90
C THR A 89 11.81 -14.47 -4.55
N TRP A 90 11.62 -15.37 -5.52
CA TRP A 90 11.83 -16.80 -5.32
C TRP A 90 13.30 -17.14 -5.06
N LEU A 91 14.24 -16.51 -5.80
CA LEU A 91 15.68 -16.67 -5.58
C LEU A 91 16.09 -16.17 -4.20
N LEU A 92 15.56 -15.01 -3.76
CA LEU A 92 15.79 -14.45 -2.43
C LEU A 92 15.23 -15.35 -1.33
N ARG A 93 14.00 -15.84 -1.47
CA ARG A 93 13.40 -16.80 -0.53
C ARG A 93 14.19 -18.11 -0.46
N ARG A 94 14.64 -18.62 -1.62
CA ARG A 94 15.40 -19.87 -1.72
C ARG A 94 16.82 -19.75 -1.17
N SER A 95 17.46 -18.59 -1.35
CA SER A 95 18.78 -18.30 -0.77
C SER A 95 18.73 -18.04 0.74
N GLY A 96 17.53 -18.13 1.34
CA GLY A 96 17.27 -17.76 2.73
C GLY A 96 17.24 -16.25 2.86
N THR A 97 16.42 -15.74 3.78
CA THR A 97 16.52 -14.35 4.22
C THR A 97 17.96 -14.15 4.65
N LYS A 98 18.78 -13.50 3.82
CA LYS A 98 20.15 -13.15 4.21
C LYS A 98 20.00 -12.44 5.54
N SER A 99 20.62 -13.01 6.58
CA SER A 99 20.65 -12.35 7.89
C SER A 99 21.04 -10.91 7.63
N LEU A 100 20.23 -9.97 8.13
CA LEU A 100 20.53 -8.54 8.01
C LEU A 100 22.00 -8.35 8.40
N PRO A 101 22.78 -7.55 7.65
CA PRO A 101 24.16 -7.27 8.01
C PRO A 101 24.23 -6.89 9.49
N PRO A 102 25.25 -7.33 10.25
CA PRO A 102 25.31 -7.11 11.70
C PRO A 102 25.16 -5.63 12.06
N GLU A 103 25.73 -4.73 11.24
CA GLU A 103 25.57 -3.28 11.34
C GLU A 103 24.09 -2.84 11.27
N MET A 104 23.34 -3.37 10.31
CA MET A 104 21.91 -3.08 10.15
C MET A 104 21.09 -3.63 11.31
N VAL A 105 21.44 -4.81 11.84
CA VAL A 105 20.80 -5.36 13.05
C VAL A 105 21.04 -4.44 14.24
N GLU A 106 22.25 -3.91 14.39
CA GLU A 106 22.58 -2.97 15.46
C GLU A 106 21.81 -1.66 15.34
N TRP A 107 21.70 -1.10 14.13
CA TRP A 107 20.90 0.12 13.89
C TRP A 107 19.40 -0.11 14.00
N SER A 108 18.94 -1.36 13.85
CA SER A 108 17.54 -1.73 14.01
C SER A 108 17.14 -1.97 15.47
N LYS A 109 18.08 -1.96 16.43
CA LYS A 109 17.75 -2.10 17.85
C LYS A 109 16.92 -0.87 18.28
N PRO A 110 15.84 -1.08 19.07
CA PRO A 110 15.05 0.03 19.55
C PRO A 110 15.90 0.96 20.40
N LEU A 111 15.68 2.27 20.27
CA LEU A 111 16.32 3.26 21.12
C LEU A 111 15.92 3.01 22.59
N PRO A 112 16.81 3.30 23.56
CA PRO A 112 16.47 3.28 24.98
C PRO A 112 15.24 4.16 25.26
N LYS A 113 14.37 3.73 26.17
CA LYS A 113 13.09 4.43 26.47
C LYS A 113 13.32 5.85 26.97
N GLU A 114 14.46 6.11 27.57
CA GLU A 114 14.89 7.41 28.07
C GLU A 114 15.13 8.43 26.94
N GLN A 115 15.43 7.95 25.73
CA GLN A 115 15.62 8.77 24.53
C GLN A 115 14.33 8.95 23.73
N TRP A 116 13.23 8.32 24.14
CA TRP A 116 11.96 8.46 23.45
C TRP A 116 11.41 9.86 23.67
N ALA A 117 11.11 10.56 22.58
CA ALA A 117 10.39 11.81 22.66
C ALA A 117 8.99 11.56 23.24
N LYS A 118 8.58 12.38 24.22
CA LYS A 118 7.21 12.35 24.72
C LYS A 118 6.30 13.01 23.68
N PRO A 119 5.17 12.39 23.30
CA PRO A 119 4.22 13.02 22.39
C PRO A 119 3.69 14.32 23.02
N SER A 120 3.44 15.33 22.19
CA SER A 120 2.83 16.58 22.66
C SER A 120 1.39 16.32 23.11
N GLU A 121 0.88 17.16 24.01
CA GLU A 121 -0.50 17.03 24.51
C GLU A 121 -1.53 17.13 23.38
N GLU A 122 -1.28 18.00 22.39
CA GLU A 122 -2.08 18.11 21.17
C GLU A 122 -2.12 16.80 20.38
N LEU A 123 -0.95 16.15 20.21
CA LEU A 123 -0.86 14.89 19.48
C LEU A 123 -1.62 13.77 20.20
N VAL A 124 -1.54 13.73 21.53
CA VAL A 124 -2.30 12.76 22.34
C VAL A 124 -3.81 12.95 22.13
N ARG A 125 -4.31 14.19 22.19
CA ARG A 125 -5.73 14.51 21.97
C ARG A 125 -6.19 14.14 20.56
N LEU A 126 -5.39 14.44 19.54
CA LEU A 126 -5.70 14.07 18.16
C LEU A 126 -5.74 12.54 18.01
N SER A 127 -4.81 11.83 18.65
CA SER A 127 -4.73 10.37 18.62
C SER A 127 -5.97 9.70 19.22
N GLU A 128 -6.45 10.22 20.34
CA GLU A 128 -7.68 9.75 20.97
C GLU A 128 -8.91 10.00 20.08
N GLU A 129 -8.96 11.13 19.37
CA GLU A 129 -10.05 11.45 18.45
C GLU A 129 -10.07 10.51 17.23
N VAL A 130 -8.91 10.29 16.60
CA VAL A 130 -8.76 9.33 15.49
C VAL A 130 -9.19 7.93 15.93
N ARG A 131 -8.75 7.47 17.11
CA ARG A 131 -9.15 6.16 17.65
C ARG A 131 -10.66 6.07 17.87
N ARG A 132 -11.31 7.13 18.37
CA ARG A 132 -12.77 7.18 18.55
C ARG A 132 -13.53 7.11 17.23
N ILE A 133 -13.05 7.82 16.20
CA ILE A 133 -13.69 7.80 14.87
C ILE A 133 -13.53 6.41 14.23
N ARG A 134 -12.34 5.81 14.30
CA ARG A 134 -12.07 4.48 13.74
C ARG A 134 -12.83 3.36 14.46
N GLN A 135 -13.03 3.46 15.78
CA GLN A 135 -13.87 2.52 16.54
C GLN A 135 -15.35 2.57 16.10
N ARG A 136 -15.84 3.74 15.68
CA ARG A 136 -17.22 3.89 15.19
C ARG A 136 -17.39 3.38 13.77
N ASP A 137 -16.39 3.58 12.92
CA ASP A 137 -16.44 3.18 11.52
C ASP A 137 -15.06 2.63 11.07
N PRO A 138 -14.83 1.32 11.26
CA PRO A 138 -13.56 0.69 10.91
C PRO A 138 -13.26 0.65 9.41
N GLN A 139 -14.28 0.78 8.55
CA GLN A 139 -14.17 0.66 7.08
C GLN A 139 -13.89 2.01 6.40
N ARG A 140 -13.88 3.10 7.17
CA ARG A 140 -13.69 4.44 6.64
C ARG A 140 -12.24 4.67 6.25
N SER A 141 -12.03 5.32 5.10
CA SER A 141 -10.68 5.63 4.63
C SER A 141 -9.94 6.52 5.64
N ILE A 142 -8.67 6.19 5.87
CA ILE A 142 -7.86 6.81 6.90
C ILE A 142 -7.71 8.32 6.71
N GLU A 143 -7.56 8.78 5.46
CA GLU A 143 -7.54 10.20 5.08
C GLU A 143 -8.78 10.95 5.60
N LYS A 144 -9.96 10.34 5.47
CA LYS A 144 -11.22 10.95 5.93
C LYS A 144 -11.31 10.97 7.44
N VAL A 145 -10.74 9.98 8.11
CA VAL A 145 -10.68 9.90 9.58
C VAL A 145 -9.78 11.02 10.12
N PHE A 146 -8.58 11.19 9.57
CA PHE A 146 -7.66 12.25 9.97
C PHE A 146 -8.20 13.64 9.64
N ALA A 147 -8.71 13.87 8.43
CA ALA A 147 -9.30 15.15 8.06
C ALA A 147 -10.48 15.54 8.98
N GLU A 148 -11.25 14.56 9.47
CA GLU A 148 -12.29 14.81 10.45
C GLU A 148 -11.74 15.10 11.85
N ALA A 149 -10.73 14.37 12.29
CA ALA A 149 -10.07 14.62 13.57
C ALA A 149 -9.42 16.02 13.63
N TYR A 150 -8.74 16.43 12.55
CA TYR A 150 -8.16 17.77 12.42
C TYR A 150 -9.22 18.87 12.48
N ARG A 151 -10.32 18.73 11.73
CA ARG A 151 -11.45 19.67 11.78
C ARG A 151 -12.07 19.79 13.18
N ARG A 152 -12.15 18.69 13.93
CA ARG A 152 -12.72 18.69 15.29
C ARG A 152 -11.79 19.32 16.33
N GLN A 153 -10.48 19.23 16.14
CA GLN A 153 -9.47 19.82 17.03
C GLN A 153 -9.09 21.25 16.64
N GLY A 154 -9.58 21.77 15.50
CA GLY A 154 -9.29 23.13 15.05
C GLY A 154 -7.85 23.35 14.60
N VAL A 155 -7.15 22.27 14.26
CA VAL A 155 -5.77 22.29 13.79
C VAL A 155 -5.82 22.39 12.26
N GLU A 156 -5.37 23.50 11.69
CA GLU A 156 -5.25 23.63 10.23
C GLU A 156 -4.07 22.77 9.74
N ALA A 157 -4.34 21.98 8.70
CA ALA A 157 -3.37 21.09 8.05
C ALA A 157 -2.46 21.83 7.07
#